data_AF-A0A0F6AAD8-F1
#
_entry.id   AF-A0A0F6AAD8-F1
#
_cell.length_a   1.000
_cell.length_b   1.000
_cell.length_c   1.000
_cell.angle_alpha   90.00
_cell.angle_beta   90.00
_cell.angle_gamma   90.00
#
_symmetry.space_group_name_H-M   'P 1'
#
loop_
_entity.id
_entity.type
_entity.pdbx_description
1 polymer ?
#
loop_
_entity_poly.entity_id
_entity_poly.type
_entity_poly.pdbx_seq_one_letter_code
_entity_poly.pdbx_strand_id
1 'polypeptide(L)'
;MLYVALSVGVSFQAVAAGMTNAEFLELDNSYKKFWIQGAMYALGHVAAAKSKETGKCVIDWYFGDKRAERNSLILASMEKYPSSYPSAIFIALTERECGTYHK
;
A
#
# COMPACT_ATOMS: atom_id res chain seq x y z
N MET A 1 14.49 -50.70 -21.41
CA MET A 1 13.60 -49.61 -21.84
C MET A 1 13.53 -48.58 -20.72
N LEU A 2 14.16 -47.42 -20.89
CA LEU A 2 14.07 -46.30 -19.95
C LEU A 2 13.32 -45.17 -20.67
N TYR A 3 12.09 -44.89 -20.25
CA TYR A 3 11.34 -43.73 -20.73
C TYR A 3 11.75 -42.52 -19.88
N VAL A 4 12.47 -41.58 -20.47
CA VAL A 4 12.73 -40.26 -19.88
C VAL A 4 11.51 -39.40 -20.16
N ALA A 5 10.71 -39.10 -19.13
CA ALA A 5 9.63 -38.14 -19.22
C ALA A 5 10.23 -36.72 -19.19
N LEU A 6 10.15 -35.99 -20.31
CA LEU A 6 10.41 -34.56 -20.35
C LEU A 6 9.25 -33.83 -19.67
N SER A 7 9.47 -33.30 -18.46
CA SER A 7 8.56 -32.36 -17.83
C SER A 7 8.69 -30.99 -18.51
N VAL A 8 7.73 -30.65 -19.36
CA VAL A 8 7.59 -29.30 -19.92
C VAL A 8 7.15 -28.38 -18.78
N GLY A 9 8.11 -27.64 -18.21
CA GLY A 9 7.85 -26.61 -17.22
C GLY A 9 7.12 -25.43 -17.84
N VAL A 10 5.80 -25.37 -17.67
CA VAL A 10 5.00 -24.22 -18.09
C VAL A 10 5.19 -23.12 -17.04
N SER A 11 6.09 -22.18 -17.31
CA SER A 11 6.25 -20.98 -16.49
C SER A 11 5.08 -20.04 -16.74
N PHE A 12 4.01 -20.16 -15.94
CA PHE A 12 2.97 -19.14 -15.90
C PHE A 12 3.56 -17.86 -15.32
N GLN A 13 3.78 -16.85 -16.15
CA GLN A 13 4.05 -15.50 -15.68
C GLN A 13 2.77 -14.98 -15.04
N ALA A 14 2.70 -15.01 -13.71
CA ALA A 14 1.69 -14.26 -12.98
C ALA A 14 1.96 -12.77 -13.20
N VAL A 15 1.31 -12.17 -14.20
CA VAL A 15 1.31 -10.72 -14.39
C VAL A 15 0.37 -10.17 -13.32
N ALA A 16 0.92 -9.87 -12.15
CA ALA A 16 0.17 -9.18 -11.11
C ALA A 16 -0.11 -7.75 -11.61
N ALA A 17 -1.24 -7.57 -12.30
CA ALA A 17 -1.80 -6.24 -12.47
C ALA A 17 -2.00 -5.65 -11.07
N GLY A 18 -1.50 -4.42 -10.84
CA GLY A 18 -1.70 -3.75 -9.56
C GLY A 18 -3.19 -3.58 -9.29
N MET A 19 -3.61 -3.78 -8.04
CA MET A 19 -4.99 -3.56 -7.60
C MET A 19 -5.28 -2.05 -7.59
N THR A 20 -6.27 -1.61 -8.35
CA THR A 20 -6.76 -0.22 -8.36
C THR A 20 -7.51 0.12 -7.07
N ASN A 21 -7.74 1.41 -6.85
CA ASN A 21 -8.53 1.89 -5.73
C ASN A 21 -9.98 1.39 -5.81
N ALA A 22 -10.57 1.35 -7.00
CA ALA A 22 -11.90 0.79 -7.20
C ALA A 22 -11.96 -0.68 -6.73
N GLU A 23 -11.02 -1.51 -7.18
CA GLU A 23 -10.95 -2.92 -6.77
C GLU A 23 -10.65 -3.08 -5.27
N PHE A 24 -9.80 -2.23 -4.71
CA PHE A 24 -9.49 -2.25 -3.27
C PHE A 24 -10.72 -1.91 -2.41
N LEU A 25 -11.57 -0.99 -2.87
CA LEU A 25 -12.76 -0.56 -2.13
C LEU A 25 -13.82 -1.66 -2.01
N GLU A 26 -13.86 -2.60 -2.96
CA GLU A 26 -14.74 -3.79 -2.94
C GLU A 26 -14.34 -4.84 -1.89
N LEU A 27 -13.14 -4.76 -1.31
CA LEU A 27 -12.71 -5.68 -0.25
C LEU A 27 -13.50 -5.47 1.04
N ASP A 28 -13.60 -6.53 1.85
CA ASP A 28 -14.19 -6.44 3.17
C ASP A 28 -13.50 -5.38 4.04
N ASN A 29 -14.28 -4.73 4.90
CA ASN A 29 -13.77 -3.68 5.78
C ASN A 29 -12.63 -4.15 6.69
N SER A 30 -12.63 -5.41 7.13
CA SER A 30 -11.53 -5.99 7.92
C SER A 30 -10.24 -6.08 7.10
N TYR A 31 -10.34 -6.58 5.85
CA TYR A 31 -9.22 -6.66 4.93
C TYR A 31 -8.68 -5.28 4.56
N LYS A 32 -9.53 -4.30 4.25
CA LYS A 32 -9.11 -2.92 3.97
C LYS A 32 -8.30 -2.34 5.13
N LYS A 33 -8.81 -2.45 6.36
CA LYS A 33 -8.13 -1.93 7.57
C LYS A 33 -6.78 -2.62 7.81
N PHE A 34 -6.74 -3.94 7.68
CA PHE A 34 -5.50 -4.71 7.83
C PHE A 34 -4.45 -4.29 6.78
N TRP A 35 -4.87 -4.16 5.52
CA TRP A 35 -3.97 -3.79 4.43
C TRP A 35 -3.41 -2.38 4.59
N ILE A 36 -4.28 -1.40 4.89
CA ILE A 36 -3.85 -0.01 5.14
C ILE A 36 -2.84 0.03 6.29
N GLN A 37 -3.09 -0.70 7.38
CA GLN A 37 -2.16 -0.78 8.50
C GLN A 37 -0.79 -1.32 8.08
N GLY A 38 -0.76 -2.43 7.33
CA GLY A 38 0.47 -3.03 6.84
C GLY A 38 1.24 -2.08 5.91
N ALA A 39 0.53 -1.41 5.00
CA ALA A 39 1.11 -0.44 4.09
C ALA A 39 1.73 0.76 4.82
N MET A 40 1.07 1.26 5.86
CA MET A 40 1.58 2.40 6.65
C MET A 40 2.82 2.04 7.45
N TYR A 41 2.90 0.82 8.00
CA TYR A 41 4.14 0.33 8.61
C TYR A 41 5.27 0.26 7.59
N ALA A 42 5.03 -0.37 6.44
CA ALA A 42 6.04 -0.49 5.39
C ALA A 42 6.52 0.89 4.92
N LEU A 43 5.59 1.82 4.68
CA LEU A 43 5.90 3.18 4.26
C LEU A 43 6.67 3.94 5.34
N GLY A 44 6.31 3.79 6.62
CA GLY A 44 7.06 4.40 7.73
C GLY A 44 8.51 3.89 7.79
N HIS A 45 8.73 2.60 7.55
CA HIS A 45 10.08 2.04 7.46
C HIS A 45 10.87 2.57 6.26
N VAL A 46 10.24 2.65 5.09
CA VAL A 46 10.87 3.22 3.88
C VAL A 46 11.20 4.70 4.08
N ALA A 47 10.27 5.48 4.65
CA ALA A 47 10.48 6.88 4.99
C ALA A 47 11.63 7.07 6.00
N ALA A 48 11.78 6.15 6.96
CA ALA A 48 12.88 6.16 7.92
C ALA A 48 14.26 6.00 7.25
N ALA A 49 14.33 5.37 6.06
CA ALA A 49 15.56 5.26 5.30
C ALA A 49 16.03 6.61 4.73
N LYS A 50 15.12 7.58 4.54
CA LYS A 50 15.46 8.97 4.19
C LYS A 50 15.93 9.75 5.41
N SER A 51 15.11 9.75 6.47
CA SER A 51 15.47 10.31 7.78
C SER A 51 14.60 9.68 8.85
N LYS A 52 15.16 9.55 10.06
CA LYS A 52 14.43 8.99 11.21
C LYS A 52 13.20 9.83 11.54
N GLU A 53 13.30 11.14 11.37
CA GLU A 53 12.24 12.12 11.63
C GLU A 53 11.06 11.94 10.68
N THR A 54 11.33 11.74 9.39
CA THR A 54 10.27 11.49 8.38
C THR A 54 9.58 10.16 8.65
N GLY A 55 10.34 9.08 8.91
CA GLY A 55 9.76 7.80 9.29
C GLY A 55 8.89 7.88 10.55
N LYS A 56 9.36 8.58 11.59
CA LYS A 56 8.58 8.84 12.81
C LYS A 56 7.31 9.61 12.51
N CYS A 57 7.38 10.66 11.69
CA CYS A 57 6.20 11.43 11.31
C CYS A 57 5.14 10.55 10.66
N VAL A 58 5.51 9.67 9.71
CA VAL A 58 4.55 8.79 9.03
C VAL A 58 3.84 7.86 10.03
N ILE A 59 4.60 7.25 10.95
CA ILE A 59 4.05 6.35 11.96
C ILE A 59 3.13 7.11 12.93
N ASP A 60 3.56 8.25 13.46
CA ASP A 60 2.75 9.07 14.38
C ASP A 60 1.49 9.63 13.66
N TRP A 61 1.66 10.04 12.41
CA TRP A 61 0.58 10.52 11.55
C TRP A 61 -0.40 9.42 11.19
N TYR A 62 -0.08 8.13 11.15
CA TYR A 62 -1.13 7.14 10.93
C TYR A 62 -1.67 6.56 12.23
N PHE A 63 -0.77 6.14 13.14
CA PHE A 63 -1.08 5.38 14.34
C PHE A 63 -1.44 6.22 15.58
N GLY A 64 -1.37 7.54 15.50
CA GLY A 64 -1.80 8.45 16.55
C GLY A 64 -3.30 8.44 16.85
N ASP A 65 -3.73 9.37 17.69
CA ASP A 65 -5.10 9.57 18.19
C ASP A 65 -6.19 9.59 17.11
N LYS A 66 -5.89 10.17 15.94
CA LYS A 66 -6.85 10.36 14.84
C LYS A 66 -6.91 9.20 13.84
N ARG A 67 -6.48 7.98 14.23
CA ARG A 67 -6.36 6.84 13.31
C ARG A 67 -7.66 6.51 12.55
N ALA A 68 -8.82 6.60 13.21
CA ALA A 68 -10.10 6.36 12.57
C ALA A 68 -10.39 7.40 11.47
N GLU A 69 -10.17 8.68 11.75
CA GLU A 69 -10.33 9.78 10.80
C GLU A 69 -9.39 9.63 9.60
N ARG A 70 -8.13 9.24 9.85
CA ARG A 70 -7.12 9.00 8.81
C ARG A 70 -7.51 7.82 7.89
N ASN A 71 -8.08 6.75 8.45
CA ASN A 71 -8.64 5.67 7.63
C ASN A 71 -9.79 6.17 6.76
N SER A 72 -10.71 6.97 7.31
CA SER A 72 -11.81 7.55 6.51
C SER A 72 -11.29 8.47 5.41
N LEU A 73 -10.29 9.30 5.69
CA LEU A 73 -9.64 10.17 4.70
C LEU A 73 -8.99 9.36 3.58
N ILE A 74 -8.31 8.26 3.92
CA ILE A 74 -7.69 7.36 2.95
C ILE A 74 -8.75 6.78 2.02
N LEU A 75 -9.83 6.20 2.56
CA LEU A 75 -10.89 5.59 1.76
C LEU A 75 -11.62 6.62 0.88
N ALA A 76 -11.94 7.80 1.42
CA ALA A 76 -12.52 8.90 0.65
C ALA A 76 -11.58 9.38 -0.48
N SER A 77 -10.26 9.34 -0.24
CA SER A 77 -9.29 9.67 -1.28
C SER A 77 -9.24 8.59 -2.38
N MET A 78 -9.40 7.32 -2.03
CA MET A 78 -9.50 6.22 -3.00
C MET A 78 -10.74 6.35 -3.88
N GLU A 79 -11.89 6.71 -3.30
CA GLU A 79 -13.14 6.97 -4.04
C GLU A 79 -12.98 8.10 -5.06
N LYS A 80 -12.20 9.14 -4.72
CA LYS A 80 -11.92 10.28 -5.62
C LYS A 80 -11.02 9.89 -6.81
N TYR A 81 -10.16 8.89 -6.65
CA TYR A 81 -9.18 8.49 -7.67
C TYR A 81 -9.28 6.98 -7.95
N PRO A 82 -10.41 6.50 -8.52
CA PRO A 82 -10.71 5.07 -8.59
C PRO A 82 -9.75 4.26 -9.48
N SER A 83 -9.15 4.89 -10.49
CA SER A 83 -8.20 4.25 -11.43
C SER A 83 -6.75 4.25 -10.94
N SER A 84 -6.45 4.92 -9.82
CA SER A 84 -5.11 4.93 -9.23
C SER A 84 -4.88 3.70 -8.36
N TYR A 85 -3.63 3.44 -7.96
CA TYR A 85 -3.30 2.38 -7.00
C TYR A 85 -3.37 2.89 -5.54
N PRO A 86 -3.71 2.03 -4.56
CA PRO A 86 -3.74 2.40 -3.14
C PRO A 86 -2.45 3.05 -2.63
N SER A 87 -1.30 2.57 -3.12
CA SER A 87 0.01 3.12 -2.78
C SER A 87 0.16 4.60 -3.13
N ALA A 88 -0.42 5.06 -4.23
CA ALA A 88 -0.37 6.46 -4.63
C ALA A 88 -1.09 7.35 -3.60
N ILE A 89 -2.22 6.89 -3.06
CA ILE A 89 -2.96 7.60 -2.00
C ILE A 89 -2.14 7.68 -0.71
N PHE A 90 -1.54 6.56 -0.31
CA PHE A 90 -0.70 6.49 0.89
C PHE A 90 0.50 7.43 0.81
N ILE A 91 1.21 7.41 -0.32
CA ILE A 91 2.36 8.29 -0.57
C ILE A 91 1.89 9.74 -0.56
N ALA A 92 0.86 10.10 -1.35
CA ALA A 92 0.42 11.48 -1.47
C ALA A 92 -0.03 12.09 -0.12
N LEU A 93 -0.81 11.33 0.66
CA LEU A 93 -1.27 11.81 1.97
C LEU A 93 -0.13 11.97 2.96
N THR A 94 0.82 11.03 2.99
CA THR A 94 1.93 11.11 3.93
C THR A 94 3.00 12.10 3.49
N GLU A 95 3.25 12.29 2.20
CA GLU A 95 4.14 13.36 1.71
C GLU A 95 3.58 14.75 2.02
N ARG A 96 2.25 14.93 1.93
CA ARG A 96 1.60 16.19 2.31
C ARG A 96 1.84 16.57 3.77
N GLU A 97 1.86 15.59 4.65
CA GLU A 97 1.86 15.79 6.11
C GLU A 97 3.27 15.70 6.72
N CYS A 98 4.14 14.87 6.12
CA CYS A 98 5.45 14.52 6.67
C CYS A 98 6.64 14.93 5.77
N GLY A 99 6.35 15.57 4.63
CA GLY A 99 7.35 15.98 3.65
C GLY A 99 7.61 14.91 2.58
N THR A 100 8.13 15.36 1.44
CA THR A 100 8.35 14.51 0.26
C THR A 100 9.40 13.43 0.51
N TYR A 101 9.31 12.30 -0.18
CA TYR A 101 10.30 11.22 -0.11
C TYR A 101 11.34 11.30 -1.23
N HIS A 102 10.98 11.94 -2.34
CA HIS A 102 11.88 12.18 -3.46
C HIS A 102 12.86 13.34 -3.18
N LYS A 103 13.89 13.46 -4.02
CA LYS A 103 14.85 14.58 -4.05
C LYS A 103 14.46 15.56 -5.14
#